data_AF-A0A954KJX2-F1
#
_entry.id   AF-A0A954KJX2-F1
#
_cell.length_a   1.000
_cell.length_b   1.000
_cell.length_c   1.000
_cell.angle_alpha   90.00
_cell.angle_beta   90.00
_cell.angle_gamma   90.00
#
_symmetry.space_group_name_H-M   'P 1'
#
loop_
_entity.id
_entity.type
_entity.pdbx_description
1 polymer ?
#
loop_
_entity_poly.entity_id
_entity_poly.type
_entity_poly.pdbx_seq_one_letter_code
_entity_poly.pdbx_strand_id
1 'polypeptide(L)' 'MFPVETLRSGEAGRVVGVDGQLDIVQRLQDVGLRIGATVRMLREGTPVLLAVDDQRLTFRPDQRAMVLVEPTA' A
#
# COMPACT_ATOMS: atom_id res chain seq x y z
N MET A 1 -6.25 2.25 11.74
CA MET A 1 -5.42 1.70 10.65
C MET A 1 -5.94 0.33 10.22
N PHE A 2 -5.89 0.01 8.93
CA PHE A 2 -6.27 -1.30 8.38
C PHE A 2 -5.38 -1.66 7.17
N PRO A 3 -5.35 -2.92 6.72
CA PRO A 3 -4.54 -3.34 5.58
C PRO A 3 -4.95 -2.62 4.28
N VAL A 4 -3.99 -2.26 3.44
CA VAL A 4 -4.23 -1.50 2.19
C VAL A 4 -5.20 -2.20 1.24
N GLU A 5 -5.24 -3.54 1.26
CA GLU A 5 -6.14 -4.37 0.45
C GLU A 5 -7.60 -4.29 0.86
N THR A 6 -7.92 -3.68 2.00
CA THR A 6 -9.32 -3.44 2.40
C THR A 6 -9.91 -2.18 1.80
N LEU A 7 -9.09 -1.31 1.18
CA LEU A 7 -9.58 -0.17 0.40
C LEU A 7 -10.36 -0.65 -0.82
N ARG A 8 -11.48 0.02 -1.12
CA ARG A 8 -12.25 -0.18 -2.35
C ARG A 8 -11.70 0.64 -3.49
N SER A 9 -11.96 0.19 -4.72
CA SER A 9 -11.60 0.97 -5.91
C SER A 9 -12.09 2.42 -5.83
N GLY A 10 -11.17 3.38 -5.95
CA GLY A 10 -11.41 4.81 -5.79
C GLY A 10 -11.09 5.36 -4.40
N GLU A 11 -11.10 4.55 -3.35
CA GLU A 11 -10.75 4.97 -1.99
C GLU A 11 -9.25 5.25 -1.86
N ALA A 12 -8.92 6.19 -0.96
CA ALA A 12 -7.56 6.59 -0.68
C ALA A 12 -7.25 6.48 0.81
N GLY A 13 -5.97 6.34 1.11
CA GLY A 13 -5.46 6.33 2.48
C GLY A 13 -4.01 6.75 2.56
N ARG A 14 -3.57 7.10 3.75
CA ARG A 14 -2.18 7.40 4.06
C ARG A 14 -1.53 6.18 4.70
N VAL A 15 -0.37 5.77 4.20
CA VAL A 15 0.39 4.67 4.80
C VAL A 15 0.89 5.09 6.18
N VAL A 16 0.52 4.33 7.20
CA VAL A 16 0.93 4.56 8.60
C VAL A 16 1.82 3.43 9.14
N GLY A 17 1.88 2.30 8.45
CA GLY A 17 2.75 1.18 8.81
C GLY A 17 3.11 0.31 7.61
N VAL A 18 4.31 -0.26 7.65
CA VAL A 18 4.78 -1.27 6.70
C VAL A 18 5.51 -2.33 7.51
N ASP A 19 4.85 -3.48 7.70
CA ASP A 19 5.37 -4.61 8.48
C ASP A 19 5.79 -5.72 7.52
N GLY A 20 6.91 -6.39 7.78
CA GLY A 20 7.41 -7.47 6.93
C GLY A 20 8.88 -7.79 7.14
N GLN A 21 9.44 -8.64 6.28
CA GLN A 21 10.89 -8.89 6.27
C GLN A 21 11.64 -7.62 5.80
N LEU A 22 12.80 -7.33 6.42
CA LEU A 22 13.53 -6.07 6.22
C LEU A 22 13.84 -5.78 4.75
N ASP A 23 14.25 -6.80 4.00
CA ASP A 23 14.56 -6.72 2.55
C ASP A 23 13.32 -6.35 1.72
N ILE A 24 12.15 -6.90 2.08
CA ILE A 24 10.89 -6.57 1.43
C ILE A 24 10.44 -5.16 1.78
N VAL A 25 10.53 -4.78 3.06
CA VAL A 25 10.16 -3.42 3.52
C VAL A 25 11.03 -2.37 2.85
N GLN A 26 12.35 -2.57 2.78
CA GLN A 26 13.26 -1.68 2.07
C GLN A 26 12.88 -1.54 0.60
N ARG A 27 12.62 -2.67 -0.08
CA ARG A 27 12.21 -2.65 -1.49
C ARG A 27 10.88 -1.95 -1.72
N LEU A 28 9.91 -2.07 -0.79
CA LEU A 28 8.65 -1.32 -0.84
C LEU A 28 8.89 0.19 -0.68
N GLN A 29 9.81 0.58 0.20
CA GLN A 29 10.19 1.99 0.38
C GLN A 29 10.88 2.56 -0.87
N ASP A 30 11.77 1.80 -1.51
CA ASP A 30 12.49 2.20 -2.72
C ASP A 30 11.54 2.50 -3.90
N VAL A 31 10.40 1.79 -3.96
CA VAL A 31 9.35 1.99 -4.97
C VAL A 31 8.25 2.96 -4.50
N GLY A 32 8.43 3.63 -3.37
CA GLY A 32 7.54 4.69 -2.88
C GLY A 32 6.42 4.24 -1.94
N LEU A 33 6.22 2.93 -1.72
CA LEU A 33 5.24 2.41 -0.77
C LEU A 33 5.82 2.43 0.65
N ARG A 34 5.82 3.62 1.26
CA ARG A 34 6.46 3.92 2.56
C ARG A 34 5.54 4.68 3.50
N ILE A 35 5.86 4.68 4.80
CA ILE A 35 5.14 5.48 5.80
C ILE A 35 5.06 6.95 5.35
N GLY A 36 3.86 7.50 5.46
CA GLY A 36 3.52 8.86 5.06
C GLY A 36 3.06 9.02 3.62
N ALA A 37 3.27 8.03 2.74
CA ALA A 37 2.82 8.07 1.35
C ALA A 37 1.29 8.05 1.27
N THR A 38 0.73 8.78 0.31
CA THR A 38 -0.69 8.71 -0.01
C THR A 38 -0.88 7.67 -1.09
N VAL A 39 -1.81 6.74 -0.84
CA VAL A 39 -2.16 5.69 -1.78
C VAL A 39 -3.62 5.78 -2.15
N ARG A 40 -3.94 5.49 -3.41
CA ARG A 40 -5.32 5.33 -3.87
C ARG A 40 -5.48 3.98 -4.53
N MET A 41 -6.51 3.25 -4.13
CA MET A 41 -6.86 1.98 -4.74
C MET A 41 -7.39 2.21 -6.16
N LEU A 42 -6.69 1.66 -7.16
CA LEU A 42 -7.12 1.70 -8.56
C LEU A 42 -7.84 0.42 -8.97
N ARG A 43 -7.44 -0.71 -8.38
CA ARG A 43 -8.06 -2.02 -8.60
C ARG A 43 -7.83 -2.92 -7.38
N GLU A 44 -8.91 -3.30 -6.73
CA GLU A 44 -8.93 -4.32 -5.68
C GLU A 44 -8.68 -5.73 -6.25
N GLY A 45 -8.18 -6.64 -5.41
CA GLY A 45 -7.88 -8.03 -5.80
C GLY A 45 -6.52 -8.51 -5.29
N THR A 46 -6.03 -9.62 -5.83
CA THR A 46 -4.69 -10.13 -5.51
C THR A 46 -3.95 -10.48 -6.80
N PRO A 47 -3.07 -9.60 -7.29
CA PRO A 47 -2.54 -8.39 -6.64
C PRO A 47 -3.51 -7.19 -6.71
N VAL A 48 -3.30 -6.20 -5.82
CA VAL A 48 -3.95 -4.88 -5.89
C VAL A 48 -3.15 -3.96 -6.81
N LEU A 49 -3.83 -2.99 -7.42
CA LEU A 49 -3.19 -1.88 -8.14
C LEU A 49 -3.42 -0.58 -7.36
N LEU A 50 -2.33 0.07 -6.99
CA LEU A 50 -2.32 1.32 -6.22
C LEU A 50 -1.77 2.45 -7.09
N ALA A 51 -2.34 3.64 -6.98
CA ALA A 51 -1.62 4.88 -7.28
C ALA A 51 -0.88 5.28 -6.00
N VAL A 52 0.43 5.47 -6.10
CA VAL A 52 1.31 5.88 -5.01
C VAL A 52 2.07 7.09 -5.53
N ASP A 53 1.81 8.27 -4.95
CA ASP A 53 2.31 9.54 -5.49
C ASP A 53 2.02 9.65 -7.01
N ASP A 54 3.04 9.85 -7.84
CA ASP A 54 2.91 10.02 -9.30
C ASP A 54 3.04 8.70 -10.11
N GLN A 55 3.08 7.55 -9.44
CA GLN A 55 3.27 6.25 -10.10
C GLN A 55 2.18 5.24 -9.77
N ARG A 56 2.11 4.18 -10.60
CA ARG A 56 1.23 3.03 -10.37
C ARG A 56 2.06 1.85 -9.91
N LEU A 57 1.63 1.24 -8.82
CA LEU A 57 2.32 0.13 -8.19
C LEU A 57 1.38 -1.06 -8.03
N THR A 58 1.80 -2.21 -8.57
CA THR A 58 1.15 -3.49 -8.32
C THR A 58 1.71 -4.06 -7.04
N PHE A 59 0.87 -4.18 -6.00
CA PHE A 59 1.25 -4.74 -4.72
C PHE A 59 0.53 -6.07 -4.52
N ARG A 60 1.25 -7.09 -4.04
CA ARG A 60 0.65 -8.37 -3.66
C ARG A 60 0.71 -8.46 -2.14
N PRO A 61 -0.41 -8.21 -1.43
CA PRO A 61 -0.50 -8.52 -0.01
C PRO A 61 -0.25 -10.01 0.18
N ASP A 62 0.69 -10.36 1.06
CA ASP A 62 0.98 -11.73 1.44
C ASP A 62 1.56 -11.78 2.87
N GLN A 63 1.97 -12.96 3.32
CA GLN A 63 2.53 -13.15 4.67
C GLN A 63 3.91 -12.50 4.87
N ARG A 64 4.58 -12.03 3.81
CA ARG A 64 5.94 -11.46 3.86
C ARG A 64 5.93 -9.95 4.04
N ALA A 65 4.87 -9.27 3.62
CA ALA A 65 4.67 -7.85 3.90
C ALA A 65 3.19 -7.44 3.97
N MET A 66 2.89 -6.59 4.95
CA MET A 66 1.60 -5.96 5.17
C MET A 66 1.77 -4.45 5.21
N VAL A 67 0.89 -3.73 4.52
CA VAL A 67 0.88 -2.26 4.48
C VAL A 67 -0.38 -1.77 5.16
N LEU A 68 -0.22 -0.96 6.20
CA LEU A 68 -1.31 -0.41 6.99
C LEU A 68 -1.58 1.03 6.57
N VAL A 69 -2.85 1.35 6.36
CA VAL A 69 -3.31 2.68 5.97
C VAL A 69 -4.32 3.24 6.95
N GLU A 70 -4.40 4.57 6.99
CA GLU A 70 -5.53 5.31 7.51
C GLU A 70 -6.28 5.94 6.34
N PRO A 71 -7.60 5.70 6.19
CA PRO A 71 -8.35 6.25 5.08
C PRO A 71 -8.38 7.76 5.13
N THR A 72 -8.28 8.38 3.96
CA THR A 72 -8.48 9.81 3.76
C THR A 72 -9.86 10.01 3.16
N ALA A 73 -10.63 10.96 3.72
CA ALA A 73 -11.99 11.27 3.29
C ALA A 73 -12.09 11.71 1.82
#